data_AF-A0AAJ6GDG1-F1
#
_entry.id   AF-A0AAJ6GDG1-F1
#
_cell.length_a   1.000
_cell.length_b   1.000
_cell.length_c   1.000
_cell.angle_alpha   90.00
_cell.angle_beta   90.00
_cell.angle_gamma   90.00
#
_symmetry.space_group_name_H-M   'P 1'
#
loop_
_entity.id
_entity.type
_entity.pdbx_description
1 polymer ?
#
loop_
_entity_poly.entity_id
_entity_poly.type
_entity_poly.pdbx_seq_one_letter_code
_entity_poly.pdbx_strand_id
1 'polypeptide(L)'
;MDLLAHILATENDEKFIKSLLSELFTKDEQDMIQQRLRIVTLLRRKMPQYEIAKSLNASLCSITRGARELKKQDSALAVIVDKYLMNNKEFQESLNKS
;
A
#
# COMPACT_ATOMS: atom_id res chain seq x y z
N MET A 1 -7.17 -14.90 8.43
CA MET A 1 -6.77 -14.22 7.18
C MET A 1 -6.96 -15.11 5.96
N ASP A 2 -6.77 -16.42 6.11
CA ASP A 2 -6.81 -17.39 5.00
C ASP A 2 -8.12 -17.38 4.20
N LEU A 3 -9.28 -17.28 4.87
CA LEU A 3 -10.58 -17.21 4.19
C LEU A 3 -10.70 -16.00 3.26
N LEU A 4 -10.35 -14.80 3.73
CA LEU A 4 -10.41 -13.59 2.90
C LEU A 4 -9.43 -13.67 1.72
N ALA A 5 -8.23 -14.20 1.96
CA ALA A 5 -7.26 -14.41 0.87
C ALA A 5 -7.78 -15.40 -0.18
N HIS A 6 -8.44 -16.49 0.24
CA HIS A 6 -9.05 -17.46 -0.67
C HIS A 6 -10.17 -16.84 -1.52
N ILE A 7 -11.06 -16.04 -0.90
CA ILE A 7 -12.13 -15.32 -1.60
C ILE A 7 -11.52 -14.38 -2.66
N LEU A 8 -10.57 -13.52 -2.25
CA LEU A 8 -9.93 -12.56 -3.15
C LEU A 8 -9.10 -13.20 -4.27
N ALA A 9 -8.64 -14.43 -4.09
CA ALA A 9 -7.91 -15.18 -5.11
C ALA A 9 -8.83 -15.96 -6.08
N THR A 10 -10.08 -16.21 -5.69
CA THR A 10 -11.04 -17.00 -6.49
C THR A 10 -12.00 -16.11 -7.27
N GLU A 11 -12.35 -14.95 -6.70
CA GLU A 11 -13.18 -13.95 -7.36
C GLU A 11 -12.37 -13.14 -8.38
N ASN A 12 -12.92 -12.92 -9.58
CA ASN A 12 -12.26 -12.24 -10.69
C ASN A 12 -12.97 -10.95 -11.13
N ASP A 13 -14.13 -10.62 -10.55
CA ASP A 13 -14.81 -9.34 -10.81
C ASP A 13 -14.23 -8.22 -9.94
N GLU A 14 -13.43 -7.35 -10.55
CA GLU A 14 -12.84 -6.17 -9.91
C GLU A 14 -13.89 -5.23 -9.29
N LYS A 15 -15.06 -5.05 -9.93
CA LYS A 15 -16.10 -4.15 -9.43
C LYS A 15 -16.71 -4.72 -8.15
N PHE A 16 -16.99 -6.02 -8.15
CA PHE A 16 -17.47 -6.71 -6.97
C PHE A 16 -16.45 -6.65 -5.83
N ILE A 17 -15.17 -6.96 -6.10
CA ILE A 17 -14.10 -6.90 -5.09
C ILE A 17 -13.99 -5.50 -4.50
N LYS A 18 -14.09 -4.46 -5.33
CA LYS A 18 -14.07 -3.07 -4.86
C LYS A 18 -15.23 -2.76 -3.92
N SER A 19 -16.45 -3.17 -4.27
CA SER A 19 -17.63 -3.01 -3.39
C SER A 19 -17.44 -3.78 -2.08
N LEU A 20 -17.02 -5.05 -2.15
CA LEU A 20 -16.77 -5.90 -0.98
C LEU A 20 -15.79 -5.24 -0.01
N LEU A 21 -14.64 -4.76 -0.49
CA LEU A 21 -13.64 -4.11 0.36
C LEU A 21 -14.13 -2.76 0.89
N SER A 22 -15.01 -2.07 0.15
CA SER A 22 -15.60 -0.80 0.59
C SER A 22 -16.67 -0.98 1.67
N GLU A 23 -17.35 -2.12 1.69
CA GLU A 23 -18.30 -2.52 2.72
C GLU A 23 -17.60 -3.13 3.94
N LEU A 24 -16.50 -3.87 3.73
CA LEU A 24 -15.76 -4.54 4.79
C LEU A 24 -14.91 -3.56 5.62
N PHE A 25 -14.36 -2.52 4.99
CA PHE A 25 -13.48 -1.57 5.63
C PHE A 25 -14.13 -0.20 5.77
N THR A 26 -13.94 0.41 6.92
CA THR A 26 -14.27 1.82 7.13
C THR A 26 -13.44 2.73 6.21
N LYS A 27 -13.91 3.95 6.00
CA LYS A 27 -13.20 4.95 5.19
C LYS A 27 -11.76 5.19 5.71
N ASP A 28 -11.60 5.27 7.03
CA ASP A 28 -10.30 5.47 7.67
C ASP A 28 -9.35 4.28 7.45
N GLU A 29 -9.87 3.04 7.47
CA GLU A 29 -9.07 1.85 7.18
C GLU A 29 -8.62 1.80 5.71
N GLN A 30 -9.51 2.17 4.78
CA GLN A 30 -9.18 2.27 3.36
C GLN A 30 -8.07 3.31 3.13
N ASP A 31 -8.20 4.49 3.73
CA ASP A 31 -7.21 5.57 3.61
C ASP A 31 -5.87 5.16 4.27
N MET A 32 -5.92 4.46 5.40
CA MET A 32 -4.74 3.87 6.03
C MET A 32 -4.06 2.84 5.13
N ILE A 33 -4.80 1.97 4.45
CA ILE A 33 -4.24 0.98 3.51
C ILE A 33 -3.55 1.70 2.35
N GLN A 34 -4.21 2.68 1.74
CA GLN A 34 -3.61 3.49 0.67
C GLN A 34 -2.34 4.18 1.14
N GLN A 35 -2.37 4.81 2.30
CA GLN A 35 -1.21 5.47 2.89
C GLN A 35 -0.03 4.51 3.10
N ARG A 36 -0.30 3.28 3.55
CA ARG A 36 0.73 2.24 3.68
C ARG A 36 1.35 1.89 2.34
N LEU A 37 0.55 1.75 1.28
CA LEU A 37 1.05 1.50 -0.09
C LEU A 37 1.94 2.65 -0.58
N ARG A 38 1.56 3.91 -0.30
CA ARG A 38 2.37 5.09 -0.62
C ARG A 38 3.72 5.04 0.11
N ILE A 39 3.71 4.84 1.43
CA ILE A 39 4.92 4.75 2.27
C ILE A 39 5.87 3.66 1.75
N VAL A 40 5.40 2.43 1.54
CA VAL A 40 6.28 1.34 1.09
C VAL A 40 6.82 1.56 -0.31
N THR A 41 6.05 2.22 -1.19
CA THR A 41 6.53 2.57 -2.54
C THR A 41 7.64 3.61 -2.49
N LEU A 42 7.49 4.67 -1.69
CA LEU A 42 8.53 5.70 -1.54
C LEU A 42 9.78 5.15 -0.84
N LEU A 43 9.61 4.27 0.16
CA LEU A 43 10.73 3.55 0.77
C LEU A 43 11.46 2.66 -0.23
N ARG A 44 10.73 1.93 -1.10
CA ARG A 44 11.32 1.10 -2.16
C ARG A 44 12.11 1.93 -3.16
N ARG A 45 11.71 3.19 -3.40
CA ARG A 45 12.44 4.19 -4.20
C ARG A 45 13.67 4.79 -3.53
N LYS A 46 14.00 4.33 -2.32
CA LYS A 46 15.11 4.85 -1.51
C LYS A 46 14.93 6.33 -1.13
N MET A 47 13.70 6.84 -1.09
CA MET A 47 13.42 8.17 -0.57
C MET A 47 13.76 8.21 0.93
N PRO A 48 14.45 9.26 1.43
CA PRO A 48 14.76 9.40 2.84
C PRO A 48 13.49 9.42 3.72
N GLN A 49 13.51 8.72 4.86
CA GLN A 49 12.34 8.60 5.74
C GLN A 49 11.80 9.95 6.21
N TYR A 50 12.68 10.93 6.47
CA TYR A 50 12.30 12.29 6.82
C TYR A 50 11.49 12.98 5.70
N GLU A 51 11.89 12.81 4.44
CA GLU A 51 11.15 13.39 3.32
C GLU A 51 9.79 12.71 3.15
N ILE A 52 9.73 11.39 3.31
CA ILE A 52 8.47 10.63 3.29
C ILE A 52 7.50 11.14 4.37
N ALA A 53 7.99 11.38 5.58
CA ALA A 53 7.18 11.91 6.68
C ALA A 53 6.56 13.27 6.32
N LYS A 54 7.37 14.16 5.71
CA LYS A 54 6.94 15.49 5.27
C LYS A 54 5.94 15.43 4.12
N SER A 55 6.22 14.63 3.09
CA SER A 55 5.39 14.55 1.88
C SER A 55 4.05 13.88 2.12
N LEU A 56 3.98 12.92 3.04
CA LEU A 56 2.77 12.13 3.29
C LEU A 56 2.06 12.49 4.60
N ASN A 57 2.57 13.47 5.36
CA ASN A 57 2.12 13.76 6.73
C ASN A 57 2.04 12.49 7.60
N ALA A 58 3.02 11.60 7.44
CA ALA A 58 3.02 10.27 8.04
C ALA A 58 3.87 10.23 9.32
N SER A 59 3.43 9.48 10.33
CA SER A 59 4.21 9.32 11.56
C SER A 59 5.48 8.48 11.33
N LEU A 60 6.55 8.78 12.06
CA LEU A 60 7.80 7.99 11.99
C LEU A 60 7.58 6.50 12.30
N CYS A 61 6.65 6.18 13.20
CA CYS A 61 6.27 4.80 13.50
C CYS A 61 5.71 4.06 12.27
N SER A 62 4.85 4.72 11.49
CA SER A 62 4.29 4.13 10.27
C SER A 62 5.36 3.86 9.21
N ILE A 63 6.34 4.75 9.07
CA ILE A 63 7.43 4.66 8.10
C ILE A 63 8.42 3.57 8.49
N THR A 64 8.86 3.55 9.74
CA THR A 64 9.81 2.54 10.24
C THR A 64 9.23 1.13 10.17
N ARG A 65 7.92 0.97 10.46
CA ARG A 65 7.20 -0.29 10.26
C ARG A 65 7.23 -0.71 8.79
N GLY A 66 6.88 0.19 7.86
CA GLY A 66 6.94 -0.10 6.42
C GLY A 66 8.34 -0.53 5.96
N ALA A 67 9.38 0.16 6.45
CA ALA A 67 10.77 -0.16 6.11
C ALA A 67 11.18 -1.55 6.62
N ARG A 68 10.73 -1.94 7.81
CA ARG A 68 10.97 -3.29 8.35
C ARG A 68 10.29 -4.37 7.53
N GLU A 69 9.02 -4.16 7.15
CA GLU A 69 8.27 -5.14 6.35
C GLU A 69 8.88 -5.35 4.96
N LEU A 70 9.44 -4.30 4.34
CA LEU A 70 10.13 -4.38 3.06
C LEU A 70 11.48 -5.12 3.11
N LYS A 71 12.14 -5.18 4.28
CA LYS A 71 13.45 -5.84 4.45
C LYS A 71 13.33 -7.36 4.65
N LYS A 72 12.13 -7.89 4.82
CA LYS A 72 11.92 -9.34 5.00
C LYS A 72 12.33 -10.07 3.72
N GLN A 73 13.02 -11.20 3.89
CA GLN A 73 13.19 -12.19 2.83
C GLN A 73 11.77 -12.62 2.41
N ASP A 74 11.44 -12.46 1.13
CA ASP A 74 10.11 -12.72 0.56
C ASP A 74 8.99 -11.75 0.99
N SER A 75 9.33 -10.48 1.19
CA SER A 75 8.33 -9.43 1.42
C SER A 75 7.32 -9.35 0.28
N ALA A 76 6.09 -9.79 0.53
CA ALA A 76 4.96 -9.63 -0.39
C ALA A 76 4.77 -8.15 -0.78
N LEU A 77 5.04 -7.22 0.15
CA LEU A 77 5.01 -5.78 -0.12
C LEU A 77 6.04 -5.37 -1.17
N ALA A 78 7.27 -5.88 -1.10
CA ALA A 78 8.28 -5.60 -2.11
C ALA A 78 7.85 -6.12 -3.49
N VAL A 79 7.30 -7.34 -3.54
CA VAL A 79 6.81 -7.96 -4.78
C VAL A 79 5.69 -7.14 -5.42
N ILE A 80 4.66 -6.74 -4.67
CA ILE A 80 3.55 -5.97 -5.25
C ILE A 80 3.98 -4.56 -5.67
N VAL A 81 4.92 -3.93 -4.94
CA VAL A 81 5.42 -2.60 -5.28
C VAL A 81 6.14 -2.67 -6.63
N ASP A 82 7.07 -3.62 -6.76
CA ASP A 82 7.87 -3.77 -7.97
C ASP A 82 7.00 -4.21 -9.17
N LYS A 83 6.06 -5.14 -8.95
CA LYS A 83 5.24 -5.72 -10.02
C LYS A 83 4.11 -4.80 -10.49
N TYR A 84 3.46 -4.07 -9.57
CA TYR A 84 2.21 -3.36 -9.88
C TYR A 84 2.27 -1.86 -9.63
N LEU A 85 2.96 -1.40 -8.58
CA LEU A 85 2.84 0.01 -8.18
C LEU A 85 3.85 0.92 -8.85
N MET A 86 5.09 0.45 -9.08
CA MET A 86 6.16 1.28 -9.62
C MET A 86 5.84 1.89 -10.99
N ASN A 87 5.11 1.17 -11.83
CA ASN A 87 4.79 1.56 -13.22
C ASN A 87 3.32 1.97 -13.43
N ASN A 88 2.48 1.94 -12.38
CA ASN A 88 1.08 2.33 -12.50
C ASN A 88 0.94 3.86 -12.48
N LYS A 89 0.62 4.47 -13.64
CA LYS A 89 0.56 5.93 -13.80
C LYS A 89 -0.36 6.62 -12.78
N GLU A 90 -1.58 6.10 -12.60
CA GLU A 90 -2.57 6.68 -11.69
C GLU A 90 -2.08 6.67 -10.24
N PHE A 91 -1.49 5.55 -9.80
CA PHE A 91 -0.88 5.46 -8.48
C PHE A 91 0.32 6.39 -8.33
N GLN A 92 1.13 6.54 -9.38
CA GLN A 92 2.27 7.46 -9.35
C GLN A 92 1.84 8.92 -9.22
N GLU A 93 0.77 9.31 -9.90
CA GLU A 93 0.17 10.64 -9.75
C GLU A 93 -0.38 10.86 -8.33
N SER A 94 -0.94 9.81 -7.70
CA SER A 94 -1.48 9.92 -6.33
C SER A 94 -0.40 10.14 -5.27
N LEU A 95 0.85 9.72 -5.51
CA LEU A 95 1.96 9.99 -4.58
C LEU A 95 2.22 11.48 -4.37
N ASN A 96 1.98 12.30 -5.41
CA ASN A 96 2.26 13.73 -5.40
C ASN A 96 1.05 14.60 -4.99
N LYS A 97 -0.13 14.00 -4.84
CA LYS A 97 -1.33 14.70 -4.37
C LYS A 97 -1.31 14.73 -2.84
N SER A 98 -1.24 15.95 -2.31
CA SER A 98 -1.23 16.22 -0.86
C SER A 98 -2.63 16.20 -0.28
#